data_AF-A0ABD5TY85-F1
#
_entry.id   AF-A0ABD5TY85-F1
#
_cell.length_a   1.000
_cell.length_b   1.000
_cell.length_c   1.000
_cell.angle_alpha   90.00
_cell.angle_beta   90.00
_cell.angle_gamma   90.00
#
_symmetry.space_group_name_H-M   'P 1'
#
loop_
_entity.id
_entity.type
_entity.pdbx_description
1 polymer ?
#
loop_
_entity_poly.entity_id
_entity_poly.type
_entity_poly.pdbx_seq_one_letter_code
_entity_poly.pdbx_strand_id
1 'polypeptide(L)' 'MAMCSEPGCENEASVRLYVPWDEDRDVCPAHGRALVQREGVVAEPLEGADDAWE' A
#
# COMPACT_ATOMS: atom_id res chain seq x y z
N MET A 1 -11.75 -6.61 5.42
CA MET A 1 -10.43 -6.30 4.86
C MET A 1 -10.60 -5.78 3.45
N ALA A 2 -9.86 -4.73 3.10
CA ALA A 2 -9.75 -4.25 1.74
C ALA A 2 -8.72 -5.11 0.97
N MET A 3 -8.94 -5.28 -0.33
CA MET A 3 -7.96 -5.92 -1.22
C MET A 3 -6.99 -4.88 -1.75
N CYS A 4 -5.80 -5.33 -2.15
CA CYS A 4 -4.83 -4.49 -2.81
C CYS A 4 -5.46 -3.80 -4.04
N SER A 5 -5.35 -2.48 -4.11
CA SER A 5 -5.95 -1.69 -5.19
C SER A 5 -5.24 -1.87 -6.54
N GLU A 6 -4.02 -2.45 -6.53
CA GLU A 6 -3.26 -2.68 -7.76
C GLU A 6 -3.94 -3.71 -8.67
N PRO A 7 -4.05 -3.43 -10.00
CA PRO A 7 -4.74 -4.30 -10.94
C PRO A 7 -4.20 -5.73 -10.96
N GLY A 8 -5.09 -6.71 -10.78
CA GLY A 8 -4.74 -8.14 -10.84
C GLY A 8 -4.04 -8.67 -9.59
N CYS A 9 -4.01 -7.90 -8.50
CA CYS A 9 -3.52 -8.36 -7.21
C CYS A 9 -4.69 -8.82 -6.33
N GLU A 10 -4.62 -10.06 -5.83
CA GLU A 10 -5.62 -10.63 -4.93
C GLU A 10 -5.16 -10.64 -3.46
N ASN A 11 -4.01 -10.00 -3.17
CA ASN A 11 -3.48 -9.91 -1.81
C ASN A 11 -4.29 -8.92 -0.98
N GLU A 12 -4.32 -9.16 0.32
CA GLU A 12 -4.90 -8.23 1.28
C GLU A 12 -4.11 -6.93 1.35
N ALA A 13 -4.82 -5.81 1.44
CA ALA A 13 -4.21 -4.52 1.69
C ALA A 13 -3.87 -4.36 3.17
N SER A 14 -2.64 -3.93 3.44
CA SER A 14 -2.15 -3.66 4.80
C SER A 14 -1.32 -2.38 4.87
N VAL A 15 -1.25 -1.62 3.77
CA VAL A 15 -0.41 -0.43 3.62
C VAL A 15 -1.21 0.64 2.89
N ARG A 16 -1.21 1.85 3.42
CA ARG A 16 -1.68 3.04 2.73
C ARG A 16 -0.54 3.75 2.03
N LEU A 17 -0.74 4.06 0.76
CA LEU A 17 0.11 4.97 0.00
C LEU A 17 -0.48 6.36 0.03
N TYR A 18 0.29 7.31 0.54
CA TYR A 18 -0.02 8.73 0.42
C TYR A 18 0.56 9.27 -0.87
N VAL A 19 -0.34 9.69 -1.77
CA VAL A 19 0.00 10.15 -3.11
C VAL A 19 -0.19 11.67 -3.17
N PRO A 20 0.88 12.48 -3.26
CA PRO A 20 0.74 13.94 -3.19
C PRO A 20 -0.03 14.60 -4.34
N TRP A 21 -0.30 13.86 -5.42
CA TRP A 21 -0.90 14.36 -6.66
C TRP A 21 -2.16 13.60 -7.09
N ASP A 22 -2.63 12.64 -6.29
CA ASP A 22 -3.81 11.83 -6.58
C ASP A 22 -4.47 11.37 -5.27
N GLU A 23 -5.43 10.44 -5.33
CA GLU A 23 -6.03 9.86 -4.13
C GLU A 23 -5.10 8.86 -3.44
N ASP A 24 -5.22 8.76 -2.11
CA ASP A 24 -4.50 7.76 -1.33
C ASP A 24 -4.98 6.35 -1.70
N ARG A 25 -4.04 5.39 -1.76
CA ARG A 25 -4.32 4.03 -2.25
C ARG A 25 -3.93 2.98 -1.22
N ASP A 26 -4.81 2.02 -0.98
CA ASP A 26 -4.51 0.89 -0.09
C ASP A 26 -3.98 -0.29 -0.90
N VAL A 27 -2.79 -0.79 -0.53
CA VAL A 27 -2.05 -1.83 -1.25
C VAL A 27 -1.50 -2.90 -0.30
N CYS A 28 -1.08 -4.03 -0.86
CA CYS A 28 -0.36 -5.06 -0.11
C CYS A 28 1.10 -4.65 0.16
N PRO A 29 1.81 -5.29 1.10
CA PRO A 29 3.19 -4.95 1.44
C PRO A 29 4.16 -4.98 0.25
N ALA A 30 3.97 -5.96 -0.65
CA ALA A 30 4.81 -6.12 -1.83
C ALA A 30 4.68 -4.94 -2.79
N HIS A 31 3.46 -4.51 -3.08
CA HIS A 31 3.21 -3.34 -3.93
C HIS A 31 3.62 -2.05 -3.22
N GLY A 32 3.34 -1.90 -1.92
CA GLY A 32 3.79 -0.76 -1.13
C GLY A 32 5.30 -0.52 -1.27
N ARG A 33 6.10 -1.56 -1.04
CA ARG A 33 7.57 -1.52 -1.18
C ARG A 33 8.03 -1.20 -2.60
N ALA A 34 7.36 -1.73 -3.61
CA ALA A 34 7.72 -1.45 -5.01
C ALA A 34 7.39 -0.01 -5.42
N LEU A 35 6.24 0.51 -5.00
CA LEU A 35 5.69 1.80 -5.41
C LEU A 35 6.43 2.97 -4.74
N VAL A 36 6.76 2.89 -3.46
CA VAL A 36 7.56 3.94 -2.78
C VAL A 36 8.90 4.19 -3.47
N GLN A 37 9.53 3.13 -3.98
CA GLN A 37 10.83 3.22 -4.66
C GLN A 37 10.73 3.81 -6.08
N ARG A 38 9.57 3.69 -6.73
CA ARG A 38 9.39 4.05 -8.14
C ARG A 38 8.72 5.40 -8.32
N GLU A 39 7.76 5.70 -7.46
CA GLU A 39 6.81 6.79 -7.68
C GLU A 39 7.04 7.97 -6.73
N GLY A 40 7.91 7.84 -5.71
CA GLY A 40 8.15 8.93 -4.75
C GLY A 40 6.97 9.19 -3.82
N VAL A 41 6.12 8.19 -3.62
CA VAL A 41 5.00 8.18 -2.67
C VAL A 41 5.47 7.72 -1.29
N VAL A 42 4.68 8.02 -0.25
CA VAL A 42 4.95 7.56 1.13
C VAL A 42 4.06 6.37 1.45
N ALA A 43 4.61 5.33 2.10
CA ALA A 43 3.84 4.18 2.56
C ALA A 43 3.82 4.14 4.09
N GLU A 44 2.64 3.92 4.65
CA GLU A 44 2.46 3.62 6.08
C GLU A 44 1.58 2.37 6.25
N PRO A 45 1.79 1.55 7.29
CA PRO A 45 0.87 0.45 7.62
C PRO A 45 -0.55 0.98 7.86
N LEU A 46 -1.55 0.21 7.45
CA LEU A 46 -2.93 0.43 7.89
C LEU A 46 -3.05 0.16 9.39
N GLU A 47 -3.97 0.85 10.07
CA GLU A 47 -4.18 0.68 11.51
C GLU A 47 -4.41 -0.80 11.87
N GLY A 48 -3.55 -1.34 12.74
CA GLY A 48 -3.62 -2.73 13.19
C GLY A 48 -3.00 -3.75 12.23
N ALA A 49 -2.28 -3.30 11.20
CA ALA A 49 -1.55 -4.14 10.26
C ALA A 49 -0.02 -3.99 10.38
N ASP A 50 0.45 -3.43 11.51
CA ASP A 50 1.86 -3.19 11.81
C ASP A 50 2.72 -4.47 11.62
N ASP A 51 2.22 -5.63 12.07
CA ASP A 51 2.90 -6.93 11.93
C ASP A 51 3.05 -7.41 10.47
N ALA A 52 2.22 -6.93 9.54
CA ALA A 52 2.26 -7.34 8.13
C ALA A 52 3.26 -6.54 7.30
N TRP A 53 3.86 -5.49 7.86
CA TRP A 53 4.74 -4.56 7.14
C TRP A 53 6.24 -4.78 7.40
N GLU A 54 6.61 -5.61 8.38
CA GLU A 54 8.00 -5.93 8.75
C GLU A 54 8.83 -6.53 7.59
#